data_AF-A0A381ZQI3-F1
#
_entry.id   AF-A0A381ZQI3-F1
#
_cell.length_a   1.000
_cell.length_b   1.000
_cell.length_c   1.000
_cell.angle_alpha   90.00
_cell.angle_beta   90.00
_cell.angle_gamma   90.00
#
_symmetry.space_group_name_H-M   'P 1'
#
loop_
_entity.id
_entity.type
_entity.pdbx_description
1 polymer ?
#
loop_
_entity_poly.entity_id
_entity_poly.type
_entity_poly.pdbx_seq_one_letter_code
_entity_poly.pdbx_strand_id
1 'polypeptide(L)' 'MVGPKAFIHIENLFHNYNLIKQQLNGSPIMAVVKANAYGHGAVPITKALRSKGVNHFAVFTFE' A
#
# COMPACT_ATOMS: atom_id res chain seq x y z
N MET A 1 -23.58 15.42 7.20
CA MET A 1 -22.25 16.09 7.11
C MET A 1 -21.79 16.07 5.67
N VAL A 2 -21.60 17.23 5.04
CA VAL A 2 -20.99 17.34 3.71
C VAL A 2 -19.62 18.00 3.90
N GLY A 3 -18.62 17.18 4.23
CA GLY A 3 -17.21 17.57 4.27
C GLY A 3 -16.49 17.14 2.99
N PRO A 4 -15.25 17.60 2.77
CA PRO A 4 -14.42 17.11 1.66
C PRO A 4 -14.24 15.58 1.76
N LYS A 5 -14.26 14.91 0.61
CA LYS A 5 -14.06 13.47 0.50
C LYS A 5 -12.83 13.19 -0.36
N ALA A 6 -12.05 12.19 0.03
CA ALA A 6 -10.98 11.63 -0.78
C ALA A 6 -11.37 10.21 -1.21
N PHE A 7 -11.18 9.90 -2.49
CA PHE A 7 -11.40 8.57 -3.04
C PHE A 7 -10.06 7.91 -3.30
N ILE A 8 -9.86 6.76 -2.68
CA ILE A 8 -8.61 5.99 -2.81
C ILE A 8 -8.85 4.84 -3.78
N HIS A 9 -8.17 4.87 -4.92
CA HIS A 9 -8.31 3.88 -5.98
C HIS A 9 -7.31 2.73 -5.78
N ILE A 10 -7.78 1.59 -5.27
CA ILE A 10 -6.95 0.40 -5.03
C ILE A 10 -6.36 -0.18 -6.33
N GLU A 11 -7.05 -0.04 -7.45
CA GLU A 11 -6.53 -0.48 -8.76
C GLU A 11 -5.24 0.28 -9.15
N ASN A 12 -5.14 1.56 -8.82
CA ASN A 12 -3.92 2.35 -9.08
C ASN A 12 -2.76 1.85 -8.20
N LEU A 13 -3.05 1.44 -6.96
CA LEU A 13 -2.06 0.80 -6.10
C LEU A 13 -1.56 -0.52 -6.71
N PHE A 14 -2.46 -1.34 -7.25
CA PHE A 14 -2.08 -2.60 -7.90
C PHE A 14 -1.28 -2.39 -9.18
N HIS A 15 -1.64 -1.38 -9.98
CA HIS A 15 -0.86 -0.98 -11.13
C HIS A 15 0.58 -0.63 -10.74
N ASN A 16 0.74 0.25 -9.74
CA ASN A 16 2.06 0.65 -9.23
C ASN A 16 2.86 -0.52 -8.67
N TYR A 17 2.20 -1.38 -7.88
CA TYR A 17 2.82 -2.60 -7.34
C TYR A 17 3.35 -3.51 -8.47
N ASN A 18 2.57 -3.71 -9.54
CA ASN A 18 2.97 -4.56 -10.66
C ASN A 18 4.16 -3.98 -11.44
N LEU A 19 4.20 -2.66 -11.66
CA LEU A 19 5.33 -1.99 -12.30
C LEU A 19 6.63 -2.20 -11.51
N ILE A 20 6.57 -2.03 -10.19
CA ILE A 20 7.74 -2.29 -9.31
C ILE A 20 8.10 -3.77 -9.35
N LYS A 21 7.13 -4.68 -9.19
CA LYS A 21 7.37 -6.13 -9.19
C LYS A 21 8.07 -6.62 -10.46
N GLN A 22 7.71 -6.08 -11.62
CA GLN A 22 8.33 -6.42 -12.91
C GLN A 22 9.83 -6.09 -12.97
N GLN A 23 10.30 -5.11 -12.16
CA GLN A 23 11.70 -4.67 -12.14
C GLN A 23 12.56 -5.44 -11.13
N LEU A 24 11.96 -6.23 -10.24
CA LEU A 24 12.65 -6.78 -9.08
C LEU A 24 13.22 -8.19 -9.28
N ASN A 25 13.05 -8.81 -10.44
CA ASN A 25 13.54 -10.18 -10.75
C ASN A 25 13.23 -11.21 -9.64
N GLY A 26 12.03 -11.12 -9.06
CA GLY A 26 11.59 -12.01 -7.98
C GLY A 26 12.01 -11.59 -6.56
N SER A 27 12.77 -10.51 -6.40
CA SER A 27 13.10 -9.98 -5.07
C SER A 27 11.83 -9.60 -4.29
N PRO A 28 11.74 -9.92 -2.99
CA PRO A 28 10.57 -9.62 -2.20
C PRO A 28 10.39 -8.10 -2.01
N ILE A 29 9.14 -7.65 -2.00
CA ILE A 29 8.78 -6.25 -1.72
C ILE A 29 8.50 -6.08 -0.23
N MET A 30 9.12 -5.07 0.37
CA MET A 30 8.70 -4.49 1.64
C MET A 30 7.91 -3.21 1.37
N ALA A 31 6.61 -3.24 1.62
CA ALA A 31 5.77 -2.06 1.42
C ALA A 31 5.87 -1.12 2.63
N VAL A 32 6.35 0.10 2.39
CA VAL A 32 6.36 1.14 3.43
C VAL A 32 4.96 1.74 3.51
N VAL A 33 4.31 1.61 4.67
CA VAL A 33 2.95 2.09 4.94
C VAL A 33 2.89 3.06 6.13
N LYS A 34 4.01 3.71 6.43
CA LYS A 34 4.09 4.77 7.46
C LYS A 34 3.11 5.92 7.20
N ALA A 35 2.84 6.72 8.24
CA ALA A 35 1.92 7.87 8.17
C ALA A 35 0.54 7.48 7.59
N ASN A 36 -0.03 6.38 8.10
CA ASN A 36 -1.32 5.86 7.66
C ASN A 36 -1.36 5.54 6.14
N ALA A 37 -0.34 4.85 5.64
CA ALA A 37 -0.08 4.66 4.20
C ALA A 37 -0.08 5.99 3.43
N TYR A 38 0.71 6.95 3.90
CA TYR A 38 0.82 8.28 3.28
C TYR A 38 -0.56 8.96 3.10
N GLY A 39 -1.42 8.85 4.12
CA GLY A 39 -2.78 9.40 4.12
C GLY A 39 -3.85 8.59 3.35
N HIS A 40 -3.48 7.46 2.73
CA HIS A 40 -4.43 6.62 1.96
C HIS A 40 -5.19 5.59 2.81
N GLY A 41 -4.82 5.43 4.08
CA GLY A 41 -5.41 4.47 5.01
C GLY A 41 -4.59 3.18 5.09
N ALA A 42 -3.80 3.02 6.15
CA ALA A 42 -2.87 1.91 6.30
C ALA A 42 -3.55 0.54 6.29
N VAL A 43 -4.67 0.38 6.98
CA VAL A 43 -5.38 -0.91 7.08
C VAL A 43 -5.89 -1.40 5.72
N PRO A 44 -6.71 -0.65 4.96
CA PRO A 44 -7.18 -1.10 3.65
C PRO A 44 -6.04 -1.30 2.66
N ILE A 45 -5.04 -0.42 2.64
CA ILE A 45 -3.87 -0.52 1.75
C ILE A 45 -3.05 -1.78 2.06
N THR A 46 -2.76 -2.04 3.33
CA THR A 46 -2.00 -3.23 3.76
C THR A 46 -2.74 -4.52 3.41
N LYS A 47 -4.06 -4.58 3.63
CA LYS A 47 -4.88 -5.75 3.23
C LYS A 47 -4.85 -5.96 1.72
N ALA A 48 -4.99 -4.90 0.93
CA ALA A 48 -4.93 -4.99 -0.53
C ALA A 48 -3.56 -5.50 -1.01
N LEU A 49 -2.45 -4.96 -0.49
CA LEU A 49 -1.10 -5.41 -0.83
C LEU A 49 -0.82 -6.84 -0.36
N ARG A 50 -1.33 -7.23 0.82
CA ARG A 50 -1.22 -8.59 1.32
C ARG A 50 -1.90 -9.58 0.37
N SER A 51 -3.06 -9.24 -0.20
CA SER A 51 -3.74 -10.08 -1.20
C SER A 51 -2.95 -10.25 -2.51
N LYS A 52 -1.99 -9.37 -2.79
CA LYS A 52 -1.07 -9.47 -3.95
C LYS A 52 0.25 -10.20 -3.64
N GLY A 53 0.43 -10.68 -2.40
CA GLY A 53 1.60 -11.44 -1.97
C GLY A 53 2.71 -10.60 -1.32
N VAL A 54 2.43 -9.36 -0.89
CA VAL A 54 3.38 -8.59 -0.08
C VAL A 54 3.43 -9.18 1.34
N ASN A 55 4.62 -9.63 1.74
CA ASN A 55 4.84 -10.30 3.03
C ASN A 55 5.53 -9.43 4.07
N HIS A 56 6.12 -8.31 3.68
CA HIS A 56 6.85 -7.42 4.58
C HIS A 56 6.28 -6.01 4.50
N PHE A 57 6.09 -5.39 5.66
CA PHE A 57 5.59 -4.03 5.79
C PHE A 57 6.49 -3.24 6.74
N ALA A 58 6.69 -1.95 6.44
CA ALA A 58 7.44 -1.04 7.29
C ALA A 58 6.56 0.15 7.71
N VAL A 59 6.59 0.45 9.00
CA VAL A 59 5.93 1.59 9.64
C VAL A 59 6.94 2.43 10.39
N PHE A 60 6.54 3.63 10.83
CA PHE A 60 7.43 4.51 11.59
C PHE A 60 7.34 4.25 13.11
N THR A 61 6.15 3.96 13.64
CA THR A 61 5.86 3.74 15.06
C THR A 61 4.95 2.52 15.26
N PHE A 62 4.82 2.06 16.51
CA PHE A 62 3.95 0.94 16.90
C PHE A 62 2.48 1.33 17.12
N GLU A 63 2.21 2.64 17.21
CA GLU A 63 0.89 3.22 17.51
C GLU A 63 -0.16 2.92 16.43
#